data_AF-A0AAW5D3Q6-F1
#
_entry.id   AF-A0AAW5D3Q6-F1
#
_cell.length_a   1.000
_cell.length_b   1.000
_cell.length_c   1.000
_cell.angle_alpha   90.00
_cell.angle_beta   90.00
_cell.angle_gamma   90.00
#
_symmetry.space_group_name_H-M   'P 1'
#
loop_
_entity.id
_entity.type
_entity.pdbx_description
1 polymer ?
#
loop_
_entity_poly.entity_id
_entity_poly.type
_entity_poly.pdbx_seq_one_letter_code
_entity_poly.pdbx_strand_id
1 'polypeptide(L)'
;MRTVIKSSKLTALSIFSFEAFAAQCESAGPQTPRDIDSLQGHNKRVFAMAPPKEKLNLCNIHFHKNAEHKAKDFSVVSNDPKYGGFQCNATASLTPAELAPAEDKVCNNVKPGDTIEVHWVHSSCDVKPGPTLGACLNDSCANPDLRVETQVFLVVNDENAQDFTELDYQGQVGGYHQAGALPSNTGTPVEFLGSTTGPSYNNQQCSPLQVSWSVRPSCAKVDINSLARWCKDNDFEEDHAHGIRKLVTDPQLLSPIKH
;
A
#
# COMPACT_ATOMS: atom_id res chain seq x y z
N MET A 1 64.37 29.89 -25.16
CA MET A 1 64.69 29.31 -23.84
C MET A 1 63.55 29.67 -22.88
N ARG A 2 63.13 28.75 -22.01
CA ARG A 2 61.97 28.77 -21.07
C ARG A 2 60.72 28.08 -21.61
N THR A 3 60.63 26.75 -21.53
CA THR A 3 60.33 25.85 -20.38
C THR A 3 58.85 25.47 -20.38
N VAL A 4 58.61 24.20 -20.74
CA VAL A 4 57.36 23.46 -20.60
C VAL A 4 57.13 23.14 -19.12
N ILE A 5 55.91 23.36 -18.61
CA ILE A 5 55.42 22.64 -17.43
C ILE A 5 54.06 22.03 -17.75
N LYS A 6 54.03 20.70 -17.65
CA LYS A 6 52.87 19.82 -17.80
C LYS A 6 51.84 20.12 -16.70
N SER A 7 50.56 20.19 -17.05
CA SER A 7 49.46 20.09 -16.09
C SER A 7 48.77 18.74 -16.30
N SER A 8 49.00 17.83 -15.35
CA SER A 8 48.25 16.58 -15.21
C SER A 8 46.82 16.94 -14.82
N LYS A 9 45.85 16.60 -15.68
CA LYS A 9 44.44 16.63 -15.29
C LYS A 9 44.21 15.52 -14.29
N LEU A 10 43.96 15.92 -13.03
CA LEU A 10 43.41 15.07 -11.99
C LEU A 10 42.06 14.52 -12.47
N THR A 11 41.97 13.21 -12.66
CA THR A 11 40.69 12.52 -12.75
C THR A 11 40.13 12.47 -11.34
N ALA A 12 39.18 13.34 -11.03
CA ALA A 12 38.42 13.26 -9.78
C ALA A 12 37.59 11.97 -9.82
N LEU A 13 38.05 10.96 -9.08
CA LEU A 13 37.27 9.77 -8.80
C LEU A 13 36.09 10.21 -7.93
N SER A 14 34.90 10.34 -8.53
CA SER A 14 33.66 10.64 -7.82
C SER A 14 33.28 9.43 -6.98
N ILE A 15 33.82 9.37 -5.76
CA ILE A 15 33.30 8.52 -4.70
C ILE A 15 31.96 9.16 -4.32
N PHE A 16 30.88 8.76 -5.01
CA PHE A 16 29.54 8.97 -4.48
C PHE A 16 29.43 8.09 -3.23
N SER A 17 29.78 8.68 -2.09
CA SER A 17 29.77 8.02 -0.80
C SER A 17 28.37 7.51 -0.47
N PHE A 18 28.28 6.26 -0.03
CA PHE A 18 27.06 5.62 0.48
C PHE A 18 26.30 6.46 1.53
N GLU A 19 27.00 7.36 2.22
CA GLU A 19 26.43 8.30 3.21
C GLU A 19 25.43 9.31 2.61
N ALA A 20 25.60 9.73 1.36
CA ALA A 20 24.71 10.72 0.73
C ALA A 20 23.30 10.16 0.44
N PHE A 21 23.20 8.85 0.18
CA PHE A 21 21.93 8.19 -0.16
C PHE A 21 21.09 7.85 1.08
N ALA A 22 21.72 7.48 2.20
CA ALA A 22 21.02 7.23 3.47
C ALA A 22 20.39 8.52 4.04
N ALA A 23 21.09 9.66 3.89
CA ALA A 23 20.59 10.98 4.30
C ALA A 23 19.31 11.41 3.55
N GLN A 24 19.05 10.87 2.36
CA GLN A 24 17.92 11.26 1.53
C GLN A 24 16.58 10.77 2.09
N CYS A 25 16.57 9.59 2.70
CA CYS A 25 15.38 8.98 3.29
C CYS A 25 14.98 9.58 4.64
N GLU A 26 15.95 9.95 5.49
CA GLU A 26 15.65 10.68 6.74
C GLU A 26 14.93 12.01 6.47
N SER A 27 15.23 12.64 5.34
CA SER A 27 14.59 13.89 4.93
C SER A 27 13.16 13.71 4.41
N ALA A 28 12.81 12.53 3.87
CA ALA A 28 11.51 12.22 3.24
C ALA A 28 10.40 11.88 4.26
N GLY A 29 10.75 11.56 5.51
CA GLY A 29 9.80 11.16 6.54
C GLY A 29 9.60 9.65 6.65
N PRO A 30 8.72 9.19 7.55
CA PRO A 30 8.50 7.76 7.77
C PRO A 30 8.03 7.06 6.49
N GLN A 31 8.43 5.80 6.33
CA GLN A 31 8.25 5.00 5.14
C GLN A 31 7.40 3.76 5.41
N THR A 32 6.75 3.29 4.35
CA THR A 32 5.82 2.16 4.30
C THR A 32 6.28 1.19 3.20
N PRO A 33 6.00 -0.14 3.29
CA PRO A 33 5.24 -0.86 4.32
C PRO A 33 6.06 -1.28 5.54
N ARG A 34 5.36 -1.66 6.61
CA ARG A 34 5.93 -2.02 7.92
C ARG A 34 5.24 -3.22 8.55
N ASP A 35 5.92 -3.81 9.54
CA ASP A 35 5.28 -4.70 10.51
C ASP A 35 4.43 -3.84 11.47
N ILE A 36 3.11 -4.05 11.44
CA ILE A 36 2.15 -3.28 12.24
C ILE A 36 2.03 -3.78 13.69
N ASP A 37 2.59 -4.96 14.01
CA ASP A 37 2.72 -5.42 15.40
C ASP A 37 3.94 -4.80 16.10
N SER A 38 4.88 -4.25 15.32
CA SER A 38 6.05 -3.55 15.86
C SER A 38 5.74 -2.06 16.05
N LEU A 39 5.58 -1.66 17.32
CA LEU A 39 5.35 -0.26 17.68
C LEU A 39 6.58 0.65 17.49
N GLN A 40 7.75 0.07 17.22
CA GLN A 40 9.02 0.78 17.17
C GLN A 40 9.09 1.72 15.96
N GLY A 41 9.64 2.91 16.18
CA GLY A 41 9.95 3.87 15.14
C GLY A 41 10.64 5.09 15.74
N HIS A 42 11.68 5.57 15.08
CA HIS A 42 12.54 6.65 15.53
C HIS A 42 12.60 7.80 14.52
N ASN A 43 11.85 7.71 13.41
CA ASN A 43 11.77 8.81 12.46
C ASN A 43 11.21 10.06 13.17
N LYS A 44 11.98 11.15 13.11
CA LYS A 44 11.65 12.40 13.81
C LYS A 44 10.76 13.33 13.01
N ARG A 45 10.51 13.04 11.73
CA ARG A 45 9.59 13.84 10.91
C ARG A 45 8.17 13.62 11.41
N VAL A 46 7.46 14.73 11.60
CA VAL A 46 6.08 14.74 12.04
C VAL A 46 5.25 15.52 11.04
N PHE A 47 4.09 14.97 10.70
CA PHE A 47 3.00 15.63 10.00
C PHE A 47 1.69 15.22 10.66
N ALA A 48 0.61 15.96 10.41
CA ALA A 48 -0.67 15.68 11.03
C ALA A 48 -1.21 14.33 10.52
N MET A 49 -1.87 13.57 11.39
CA MET A 49 -2.73 12.48 10.94
C MET A 49 -3.87 13.09 10.13
N ALA A 50 -4.14 12.51 8.97
CA ALA A 50 -5.27 12.89 8.13
C ALA A 50 -6.58 12.68 8.90
N PRO A 51 -7.62 13.49 8.64
CA PRO A 51 -8.96 13.29 9.19
C PRO A 51 -9.50 11.87 8.92
N PRO A 52 -10.55 11.44 9.65
CA PRO A 52 -11.28 10.22 9.31
C PRO A 52 -11.78 10.25 7.86
N LYS A 53 -11.85 9.08 7.23
CA LYS A 53 -12.19 8.92 5.81
C LYS A 53 -13.53 9.56 5.42
N GLU A 54 -14.48 9.64 6.36
CA GLU A 54 -15.80 10.25 6.15
C GLU A 54 -15.74 11.77 5.91
N LYS A 55 -14.57 12.38 6.10
CA LYS A 55 -14.29 13.81 5.85
C LYS A 55 -13.30 14.02 4.71
N LEU A 56 -13.02 12.98 3.92
CA LEU A 56 -12.07 12.98 2.82
C LEU A 56 -12.70 12.37 1.57
N ASN A 57 -12.22 12.74 0.38
CA ASN A 57 -12.69 12.16 -0.86
C ASN A 57 -11.93 10.86 -1.17
N LEU A 58 -12.66 9.75 -1.29
CA LEU A 58 -12.13 8.55 -1.96
C LEU A 58 -11.72 8.94 -3.37
N CYS A 59 -10.47 8.69 -3.70
CA CYS A 59 -9.87 9.05 -4.98
C CYS A 59 -9.33 7.85 -5.74
N ASN A 60 -8.97 6.77 -5.05
CA ASN A 60 -8.49 5.56 -5.70
C ASN A 60 -8.74 4.31 -4.84
N ILE A 61 -9.05 3.19 -5.48
CA ILE A 61 -8.97 1.85 -4.92
C ILE A 61 -8.00 1.06 -5.79
N HIS A 62 -7.02 0.42 -5.17
CA HIS A 62 -6.09 -0.48 -5.84
C HIS A 62 -5.72 -1.63 -4.91
N PHE A 63 -5.09 -2.66 -5.46
CA PHE A 63 -4.67 -3.79 -4.64
C PHE A 63 -3.32 -4.39 -5.05
N HIS A 64 -2.71 -5.09 -4.09
CA HIS A 64 -1.47 -5.81 -4.25
C HIS A 64 -1.72 -7.31 -4.12
N LYS A 65 -0.88 -8.09 -4.79
CA LYS A 65 -0.84 -9.53 -4.58
C LYS A 65 0.11 -9.80 -3.41
N ASN A 66 -0.43 -10.49 -2.41
CA ASN A 66 0.07 -10.58 -1.04
C ASN A 66 0.01 -9.24 -0.30
N ALA A 67 0.12 -9.32 1.02
CA ALA A 67 0.21 -8.16 1.88
C ALA A 67 1.58 -7.47 1.76
N GLU A 68 1.55 -6.16 1.55
CA GLU A 68 2.71 -5.27 1.66
C GLU A 68 3.10 -5.13 3.13
N HIS A 69 2.10 -4.91 3.97
CA HIS A 69 2.24 -4.89 5.42
C HIS A 69 2.43 -6.29 5.99
N LYS A 70 2.97 -6.34 7.20
CA LYS A 70 3.07 -7.57 7.99
C LYS A 70 2.30 -7.42 9.29
N ALA A 71 1.54 -8.44 9.65
CA ALA A 71 0.97 -8.62 10.98
C ALA A 71 1.00 -10.10 11.34
N LYS A 72 0.68 -10.43 12.58
CA LYS A 72 0.64 -11.79 13.09
C LYS A 72 -0.27 -12.68 12.25
N ASP A 73 -1.38 -12.16 11.73
CA ASP A 73 -2.35 -12.92 10.94
C ASP A 73 -1.97 -13.07 9.46
N PHE A 74 -1.08 -12.21 8.95
CA PHE A 74 -0.50 -12.28 7.61
C PHE A 74 1.03 -12.12 7.70
N SER A 75 1.69 -13.22 8.04
CA SER A 75 3.12 -13.25 8.38
C SER A 75 3.94 -14.23 7.54
N VAL A 76 3.29 -15.09 6.76
CA VAL A 76 3.95 -16.10 5.94
C VAL A 76 4.57 -15.43 4.73
N VAL A 77 5.89 -15.50 4.58
CA VAL A 77 6.57 -14.86 3.44
C VAL A 77 6.16 -15.55 2.14
N SER A 78 5.70 -14.75 1.16
CA SER A 78 5.40 -15.23 -0.19
C SER A 78 6.68 -15.71 -0.89
N ASN A 79 6.58 -16.87 -1.55
CA ASN A 79 7.62 -17.41 -2.43
C ASN A 79 7.41 -17.01 -3.90
N ASP A 80 6.42 -16.17 -4.21
CA ASP A 80 6.17 -15.71 -5.58
C ASP A 80 7.30 -14.74 -6.00
N PRO A 81 8.09 -15.07 -7.05
CA PRO A 81 9.25 -14.28 -7.44
C PRO A 81 8.87 -12.94 -8.08
N LYS A 82 7.63 -12.79 -8.55
CA LYS A 82 7.10 -11.54 -9.09
C LYS A 82 6.45 -10.71 -7.98
N TYR A 83 5.74 -11.36 -7.07
CA TYR A 83 4.98 -10.71 -6.00
C TYR A 83 5.52 -11.17 -4.64
N GLY A 84 6.37 -10.35 -4.02
CA GLY A 84 6.87 -10.61 -2.66
C GLY A 84 5.77 -10.53 -1.60
N GLY A 85 6.13 -10.24 -0.35
CA GLY A 85 5.17 -9.83 0.69
C GLY A 85 4.74 -10.96 1.60
N PHE A 86 3.56 -10.83 2.19
CA PHE A 86 3.08 -11.73 3.22
C PHE A 86 1.70 -12.32 2.89
N GLN A 87 1.52 -13.59 3.20
CA GLN A 87 0.29 -14.32 2.99
C GLN A 87 -0.44 -14.46 4.32
N CYS A 88 -1.77 -14.49 4.26
CA CYS A 88 -2.61 -14.86 5.39
C CYS A 88 -2.20 -16.23 5.94
N ASN A 89 -2.07 -16.35 7.26
CA ASN A 89 -1.67 -17.61 7.88
C ASN A 89 -2.73 -18.71 7.66
N ALA A 90 -4.00 -18.31 7.49
CA ALA A 90 -5.13 -19.22 7.27
C ALA A 90 -5.11 -19.91 5.88
N THR A 91 -4.24 -19.53 4.95
CA THR A 91 -4.15 -20.13 3.61
C THR A 91 -3.98 -21.66 3.67
N ALA A 92 -3.19 -22.16 4.63
CA ALA A 92 -2.97 -23.61 4.80
C ALA A 92 -4.19 -24.38 5.31
N SER A 93 -5.26 -23.69 5.74
CA SER A 93 -6.48 -24.27 6.30
C SER A 93 -7.68 -24.18 5.37
N LEU A 94 -7.50 -23.70 4.13
CA LEU A 94 -8.58 -23.65 3.15
C LEU A 94 -9.03 -25.06 2.75
N THR A 95 -10.33 -25.20 2.58
CA THR A 95 -10.96 -26.43 2.09
C THR A 95 -10.75 -26.60 0.58
N PRO A 96 -10.89 -27.82 0.04
CA PRO A 96 -10.87 -28.03 -1.40
C PRO A 96 -11.95 -27.24 -2.16
N ALA A 97 -13.10 -26.97 -1.54
CA ALA A 97 -14.16 -26.17 -2.13
C ALA A 97 -13.73 -24.70 -2.26
N GLU A 98 -13.18 -24.12 -1.20
CA GLU A 98 -12.67 -22.75 -1.22
C GLU A 98 -11.49 -22.56 -2.18
N LEU A 99 -10.73 -23.62 -2.47
CA LEU A 99 -9.63 -23.63 -3.44
C LEU A 99 -10.07 -23.96 -4.87
N ALA A 100 -11.36 -24.24 -5.10
CA ALA A 100 -11.85 -24.57 -6.42
C ALA A 100 -11.59 -23.40 -7.40
N PRO A 101 -11.06 -23.64 -8.61
CA PRO A 101 -10.72 -22.57 -9.53
C PRO A 101 -11.95 -21.76 -9.93
N ALA A 102 -11.76 -20.45 -10.15
CA ALA A 102 -12.76 -19.62 -10.82
C ALA A 102 -12.88 -20.02 -12.30
N GLU A 103 -14.04 -19.78 -12.91
CA GLU A 103 -14.30 -20.12 -14.32
C GLU A 103 -13.37 -19.35 -15.27
N ASP A 104 -13.14 -18.08 -14.97
CA ASP A 104 -12.34 -17.15 -15.77
C ASP A 104 -11.07 -16.70 -15.04
N LYS A 105 -10.15 -16.10 -15.81
CA LYS A 105 -9.00 -15.35 -15.29
C LYS A 105 -9.49 -14.13 -14.50
N VAL A 106 -9.21 -14.09 -13.20
CA VAL A 106 -9.63 -12.99 -12.30
C VAL A 106 -8.50 -12.00 -12.07
N CYS A 107 -8.80 -10.71 -12.25
CA CYS A 107 -7.88 -9.58 -12.07
C CYS A 107 -6.46 -9.88 -12.58
N ASN A 108 -6.41 -10.34 -13.83
CA ASN A 108 -5.25 -10.90 -14.51
C ASN A 108 -4.61 -12.17 -13.90
N ASN A 109 -4.38 -12.32 -12.61
CA ASN A 109 -3.71 -13.53 -12.10
C ASN A 109 -4.02 -13.86 -10.65
N VAL A 110 -5.15 -13.37 -10.14
CA VAL A 110 -5.64 -13.74 -8.82
C VAL A 110 -6.38 -15.08 -8.92
N LYS A 111 -6.11 -15.96 -7.96
CA LYS A 111 -6.78 -17.25 -7.83
C LYS A 111 -7.17 -17.51 -6.36
N PRO A 112 -8.14 -18.39 -6.11
CA PRO A 112 -8.42 -18.84 -4.75
C PRO A 112 -7.16 -19.40 -4.06
N GLY A 113 -7.00 -19.08 -2.78
CA GLY A 113 -5.78 -19.32 -2.00
C GLY A 113 -4.73 -18.20 -2.05
N ASP A 114 -4.86 -17.25 -2.98
CA ASP A 114 -4.00 -16.06 -2.96
C ASP A 114 -4.40 -15.12 -1.80
N THR A 115 -3.42 -14.39 -1.27
CA THR A 115 -3.66 -13.23 -0.41
C THR A 115 -3.63 -11.97 -1.25
N ILE A 116 -4.49 -11.01 -0.96
CA ILE A 116 -4.44 -9.65 -1.53
C ILE A 116 -4.50 -8.61 -0.41
N GLU A 117 -3.87 -7.46 -0.62
CA GLU A 117 -4.02 -6.30 0.25
C GLU A 117 -4.59 -5.15 -0.57
N VAL A 118 -5.68 -4.57 -0.08
CA VAL A 118 -6.46 -3.58 -0.80
C VAL A 118 -6.37 -2.24 -0.08
N HIS A 119 -6.18 -1.18 -0.86
CA HIS A 119 -6.01 0.18 -0.39
C HIS A 119 -7.16 1.05 -0.89
N TRP A 120 -7.90 1.64 0.05
CA TRP A 120 -8.85 2.72 -0.24
C TRP A 120 -8.18 4.05 0.09
N VAL A 121 -7.72 4.74 -0.95
CA VAL A 121 -6.97 5.98 -0.84
C VAL A 121 -7.94 7.15 -0.82
N HIS A 122 -7.80 8.00 0.18
CA HIS A 122 -8.59 9.20 0.38
C HIS A 122 -7.70 10.44 0.40
N SER A 123 -8.23 11.53 -0.13
CA SER A 123 -7.55 12.82 -0.23
C SER A 123 -8.41 13.93 0.36
N SER A 124 -7.77 14.89 1.02
CA SER A 124 -8.40 16.14 1.46
C SER A 124 -8.66 17.13 0.32
N CYS A 125 -8.10 16.87 -0.87
CA CYS A 125 -8.37 17.68 -2.05
C CYS A 125 -9.80 17.48 -2.57
N ASP A 126 -10.28 18.48 -3.32
CA ASP A 126 -11.47 18.33 -4.17
C ASP A 126 -11.10 17.53 -5.42
N VAL A 127 -11.27 16.21 -5.34
CA VAL A 127 -10.93 15.22 -6.36
C VAL A 127 -12.03 14.17 -6.47
N LYS A 128 -12.05 13.44 -7.58
CA LYS A 128 -12.98 12.35 -7.85
C LYS A 128 -12.24 11.02 -7.93
N PRO A 129 -12.93 9.89 -7.70
CA PRO A 129 -12.43 8.56 -8.04
C PRO A 129 -11.84 8.51 -9.45
N GLY A 130 -10.71 7.83 -9.59
CA GLY A 130 -10.09 7.64 -10.89
C GLY A 130 -8.88 6.71 -10.85
N PRO A 131 -8.28 6.47 -12.03
CA PRO A 131 -7.15 5.58 -12.16
C PRO A 131 -5.89 6.17 -11.54
N THR A 132 -5.10 5.29 -10.93
CA THR A 132 -3.81 5.57 -10.28
C THR A 132 -3.88 6.51 -9.08
N LEU A 133 -2.78 6.59 -8.32
CA LEU A 133 -2.62 7.58 -7.25
C LEU A 133 -2.66 9.04 -7.75
N GLY A 134 -2.51 9.28 -9.07
CA GLY A 134 -2.64 10.61 -9.66
C GLY A 134 -4.03 11.22 -9.46
N ALA A 135 -5.09 10.40 -9.39
CA ALA A 135 -6.45 10.85 -9.12
C ALA A 135 -6.62 11.48 -7.73
N CYS A 136 -5.71 11.20 -6.80
CA CYS A 136 -5.73 11.75 -5.44
C CYS A 136 -5.10 13.14 -5.33
N LEU A 137 -4.51 13.65 -6.41
CA LEU A 137 -3.78 14.91 -6.46
C LEU A 137 -4.46 15.89 -7.43
N ASN A 138 -4.31 17.19 -7.15
CA ASN A 138 -4.77 18.27 -8.02
C ASN A 138 -3.78 19.44 -7.86
N ASP A 139 -3.43 20.12 -8.95
CA ASP A 139 -2.53 21.29 -8.96
C ASP A 139 -2.94 22.40 -7.99
N SER A 140 -4.24 22.53 -7.69
CA SER A 140 -4.77 23.51 -6.73
C SER A 140 -4.61 23.09 -5.26
N CYS A 141 -4.11 21.89 -5.00
CA CYS A 141 -4.01 21.25 -3.69
C CYS A 141 -2.60 20.66 -3.51
N ALA A 142 -1.63 21.52 -3.26
CA ALA A 142 -0.20 21.18 -3.32
C ALA A 142 0.27 20.19 -2.24
N ASN A 143 -0.46 20.05 -1.12
CA ASN A 143 -0.08 19.18 -0.01
C ASN A 143 -1.31 18.54 0.64
N PRO A 144 -1.91 17.51 0.00
CA PRO A 144 -3.05 16.81 0.58
C PRO A 144 -2.67 16.08 1.87
N ASP A 145 -3.58 16.11 2.84
CA ASP A 145 -3.72 15.02 3.78
C ASP A 145 -4.19 13.78 3.01
N LEU A 146 -3.33 12.77 2.90
CA LEU A 146 -3.64 11.46 2.33
C LEU A 146 -3.90 10.45 3.43
N ARG A 147 -4.98 9.69 3.28
CA ARG A 147 -5.34 8.59 4.17
C ARG A 147 -5.54 7.31 3.38
N VAL A 148 -4.99 6.21 3.85
CA VAL A 148 -5.21 4.89 3.25
C VAL A 148 -5.85 3.99 4.30
N GLU A 149 -7.07 3.53 4.00
CA GLU A 149 -7.68 2.42 4.71
C GLU A 149 -7.21 1.12 4.04
N THR A 150 -6.82 0.14 4.85
CA THR A 150 -6.22 -1.10 4.35
C THR A 150 -6.89 -2.32 4.96
N GLN A 151 -7.20 -3.28 4.10
CA GLN A 151 -7.66 -4.61 4.50
C GLN A 151 -6.92 -5.68 3.69
N VAL A 152 -6.43 -6.70 4.40
CA VAL A 152 -5.86 -7.90 3.78
C VAL A 152 -6.95 -8.95 3.63
N PHE A 153 -7.07 -9.57 2.46
CA PHE A 153 -8.01 -10.64 2.20
C PHE A 153 -7.30 -11.94 1.82
N LEU A 154 -7.88 -13.06 2.26
CA LEU A 154 -7.66 -14.38 1.71
C LEU A 154 -8.74 -14.64 0.66
N VAL A 155 -8.34 -14.83 -0.59
CA VAL A 155 -9.26 -15.04 -1.70
C VAL A 155 -9.73 -16.48 -1.70
N VAL A 156 -11.05 -16.68 -1.73
CA VAL A 156 -11.69 -18.01 -1.70
C VAL A 156 -12.79 -18.11 -2.76
N ASN A 157 -13.11 -19.32 -3.19
CA ASN A 157 -14.30 -19.60 -3.98
C ASN A 157 -15.45 -20.00 -3.04
N ASP A 158 -16.15 -19.01 -2.49
CA ASP A 158 -17.25 -19.19 -1.54
C ASP A 158 -18.17 -17.97 -1.61
N GLU A 159 -19.40 -18.16 -2.08
CA GLU A 159 -20.41 -17.11 -2.20
C GLU A 159 -20.83 -16.49 -0.86
N ASN A 160 -20.52 -17.13 0.27
CA ASN A 160 -20.77 -16.62 1.61
C ASN A 160 -19.61 -15.77 2.16
N ALA A 161 -18.48 -15.71 1.46
CA ALA A 161 -17.39 -14.79 1.78
C ALA A 161 -17.78 -13.34 1.43
N GLN A 162 -16.95 -12.37 1.82
CA GLN A 162 -17.20 -10.96 1.53
C GLN A 162 -17.39 -10.74 0.02
N ASP A 163 -18.50 -10.10 -0.37
CA ASP A 163 -18.69 -9.59 -1.71
C ASP A 163 -17.86 -8.30 -1.86
N PHE A 164 -16.86 -8.32 -2.73
CA PHE A 164 -15.97 -7.18 -2.96
C PHE A 164 -16.70 -5.97 -3.58
N THR A 165 -17.77 -6.20 -4.33
CA THR A 165 -18.54 -5.11 -4.97
C THR A 165 -19.25 -4.23 -3.94
N GLU A 166 -19.51 -4.75 -2.73
CA GLU A 166 -20.03 -3.98 -1.60
C GLU A 166 -18.97 -3.09 -0.95
N LEU A 167 -17.68 -3.32 -1.23
CA LEU A 167 -16.57 -2.52 -0.72
C LEU A 167 -16.12 -1.44 -1.71
N ASP A 168 -16.72 -1.41 -2.89
CA ASP A 168 -16.38 -0.47 -3.97
C ASP A 168 -16.91 0.95 -3.70
N TYR A 169 -16.65 1.89 -4.59
CA TYR A 169 -17.22 3.23 -4.57
C TYR A 169 -18.76 3.22 -4.58
N GLN A 170 -19.39 3.95 -3.66
CA GLN A 170 -20.85 4.00 -3.46
C GLN A 170 -21.43 5.40 -3.68
N GLY A 171 -20.70 6.30 -4.32
CA GLY A 171 -21.14 7.67 -4.53
C GLY A 171 -20.67 8.65 -3.44
N GLN A 172 -21.39 9.77 -3.32
CA GLN A 172 -21.08 10.80 -2.34
C GLN A 172 -21.96 10.69 -1.09
N VAL A 173 -21.33 10.76 0.08
CA VAL A 173 -22.00 10.83 1.38
C VAL A 173 -21.48 12.07 2.11
N GLY A 174 -22.38 12.95 2.56
CA GLY A 174 -21.99 14.19 3.23
C GLY A 174 -21.15 15.14 2.36
N GLY A 175 -21.23 15.02 1.03
CA GLY A 175 -20.44 15.81 0.08
C GLY A 175 -19.07 15.24 -0.26
N TYR A 176 -18.69 14.09 0.31
CA TYR A 176 -17.42 13.41 0.04
C TYR A 176 -17.62 12.13 -0.75
N HIS A 177 -16.72 11.82 -1.68
CA HIS A 177 -16.68 10.52 -2.35
C HIS A 177 -16.34 9.42 -1.35
N GLN A 178 -17.11 8.33 -1.30
CA GLN A 178 -16.95 7.27 -0.30
C GLN A 178 -17.06 5.87 -0.91
N ALA A 179 -16.30 4.95 -0.33
CA ALA A 179 -16.46 3.51 -0.57
C ALA A 179 -17.55 2.93 0.33
N GLY A 180 -17.93 1.69 0.05
CA GLY A 180 -18.79 0.91 0.93
C GLY A 180 -18.16 0.60 2.30
N ALA A 181 -18.95 -0.04 3.15
CA ALA A 181 -18.53 -0.33 4.52
C ALA A 181 -17.40 -1.37 4.53
N LEU A 182 -16.22 -0.98 5.02
CA LEU A 182 -15.09 -1.90 5.17
C LEU A 182 -15.34 -2.89 6.33
N PRO A 183 -14.78 -4.12 6.26
CA PRO A 183 -14.94 -5.12 7.32
C PRO A 183 -14.61 -4.55 8.70
N SER A 184 -15.52 -4.72 9.66
CA SER A 184 -15.35 -4.22 11.03
C SER A 184 -14.94 -5.29 12.04
N ASN A 185 -14.91 -6.56 11.62
CA ASN A 185 -14.62 -7.73 12.46
C ASN A 185 -13.17 -8.24 12.31
N THR A 186 -12.30 -7.50 11.62
CA THR A 186 -10.89 -7.84 11.37
C THR A 186 -9.91 -7.11 12.29
N GLY A 187 -10.39 -6.76 13.49
CA GLY A 187 -9.63 -6.06 14.53
C GLY A 187 -9.66 -4.54 14.42
N THR A 188 -9.23 -3.87 15.48
CA THR A 188 -9.05 -2.40 15.50
C THR A 188 -7.90 -2.02 14.57
N PRO A 189 -8.10 -1.07 13.63
CA PRO A 189 -7.02 -0.64 12.74
C PRO A 189 -5.82 -0.07 13.52
N VAL A 190 -4.61 -0.40 13.06
CA VAL A 190 -3.37 0.21 13.52
C VAL A 190 -3.09 1.43 12.66
N GLU A 191 -3.09 2.60 13.28
CA GLU A 191 -2.89 3.87 12.58
C GLU A 191 -1.46 4.41 12.77
N PHE A 192 -0.84 4.85 11.68
CA PHE A 192 0.52 5.40 11.72
C PHE A 192 0.84 6.32 10.54
N LEU A 193 1.87 7.13 10.73
CA LEU A 193 2.42 7.99 9.68
C LEU A 193 3.40 7.19 8.83
N GLY A 194 3.26 7.27 7.51
CA GLY A 194 4.13 6.59 6.56
C GLY A 194 4.21 7.34 5.25
N SER A 195 4.48 6.58 4.18
CA SER A 195 4.54 7.10 2.82
C SER A 195 3.73 6.24 1.86
N THR A 196 3.64 6.66 0.59
CA THR A 196 3.14 5.73 -0.44
C THR A 196 4.12 4.57 -0.63
N THR A 197 3.56 3.41 -0.98
CA THR A 197 4.32 2.21 -1.33
C THR A 197 4.63 2.18 -2.83
N GLY A 198 5.23 1.09 -3.28
CA GLY A 198 5.52 0.88 -4.70
C GLY A 198 6.92 0.32 -4.93
N PRO A 199 7.09 -0.58 -5.92
CA PRO A 199 8.33 -1.33 -6.13
C PRO A 199 9.51 -0.47 -6.57
N SER A 200 9.27 0.78 -7.01
CA SER A 200 10.33 1.75 -7.34
C SER A 200 11.02 2.37 -6.13
N TYR A 201 10.46 2.21 -4.92
CA TYR A 201 10.99 2.79 -3.70
C TYR A 201 11.73 1.75 -2.84
N ASN A 202 12.74 2.21 -2.12
CA ASN A 202 13.54 1.40 -1.21
C ASN A 202 14.16 2.29 -0.11
N ASN A 203 15.10 1.75 0.68
CA ASN A 203 15.70 2.49 1.80
C ASN A 203 16.77 3.52 1.35
N GLN A 204 16.97 3.69 0.04
CA GLN A 204 17.84 4.68 -0.58
C GLN A 204 17.04 5.65 -1.46
N GLN A 205 16.00 5.16 -2.12
CA GLN A 205 15.04 5.93 -2.92
C GLN A 205 13.69 5.93 -2.21
N CYS A 206 13.51 6.86 -1.29
CA CYS A 206 12.29 6.95 -0.48
C CYS A 206 11.11 7.52 -1.27
N SER A 207 9.90 7.14 -0.84
CA SER A 207 8.68 7.74 -1.35
C SER A 207 8.52 9.16 -0.79
N PRO A 208 8.15 10.14 -1.63
CA PRO A 208 8.05 11.54 -1.23
C PRO A 208 6.72 11.91 -0.58
N LEU A 209 5.65 11.12 -0.78
CA LEU A 209 4.31 11.46 -0.30
C LEU A 209 4.11 10.99 1.14
N GLN A 210 3.54 11.87 1.95
CA GLN A 210 3.19 11.60 3.35
C GLN A 210 1.78 11.01 3.42
N VAL A 211 1.65 9.88 4.11
CA VAL A 211 0.39 9.13 4.15
C VAL A 211 0.05 8.74 5.58
N SER A 212 -1.20 8.95 5.97
CA SER A 212 -1.78 8.36 7.19
C SER A 212 -2.35 6.99 6.86
N TRP A 213 -1.74 5.94 7.38
CA TRP A 213 -2.18 4.56 7.17
C TRP A 213 -3.13 4.13 8.28
N SER A 214 -4.13 3.33 7.91
CA SER A 214 -5.04 2.64 8.82
C SER A 214 -5.15 1.18 8.39
N VAL A 215 -4.40 0.29 9.04
CA VAL A 215 -4.25 -1.11 8.61
C VAL A 215 -4.93 -2.05 9.58
N ARG A 216 -5.89 -2.84 9.10
CA ARG A 216 -6.58 -3.84 9.92
C ARG A 216 -5.69 -5.08 10.16
N PRO A 217 -5.56 -5.57 11.39
CA PRO A 217 -4.56 -6.57 11.76
C PRO A 217 -4.94 -8.03 11.42
N SER A 218 -6.15 -8.29 10.92
CA SER A 218 -6.60 -9.64 10.58
C SER A 218 -7.09 -9.74 9.14
N CYS A 219 -6.89 -10.91 8.54
CA CYS A 219 -7.41 -11.22 7.22
C CYS A 219 -8.92 -11.44 7.26
N ALA A 220 -9.62 -10.98 6.22
CA ALA A 220 -10.99 -11.41 5.90
C ALA A 220 -10.97 -12.37 4.70
N LYS A 221 -12.03 -13.16 4.51
CA LYS A 221 -12.22 -13.91 3.26
C LYS A 221 -13.00 -13.07 2.26
N VAL A 222 -12.60 -13.09 1.00
CA VAL A 222 -13.31 -12.44 -0.11
C VAL A 222 -13.63 -13.46 -1.20
N ASP A 223 -14.84 -13.39 -1.75
CA ASP A 223 -15.26 -14.25 -2.84
C ASP A 223 -14.56 -13.85 -4.15
N ILE A 224 -13.91 -14.83 -4.79
CA ILE A 224 -13.19 -14.65 -6.05
C ILE A 224 -14.10 -14.15 -7.18
N ASN A 225 -15.37 -14.55 -7.20
CA ASN A 225 -16.30 -14.19 -8.27
C ASN A 225 -16.79 -12.75 -8.13
N SER A 226 -16.98 -12.26 -6.90
CA SER A 226 -17.22 -10.84 -6.62
C SER A 226 -16.03 -9.96 -7.04
N LEU A 227 -14.81 -10.38 -6.71
CA LEU A 227 -13.60 -9.69 -7.12
C LEU A 227 -13.44 -9.67 -8.65
N ALA A 228 -13.80 -10.77 -9.32
CA ALA A 228 -13.81 -10.85 -10.78
C ALA A 228 -14.80 -9.88 -11.43
N ARG A 229 -15.97 -9.65 -10.83
CA ARG A 229 -16.93 -8.66 -11.29
C ARG A 229 -16.36 -7.25 -11.16
N TRP A 230 -15.79 -6.92 -10.01
CA TRP A 230 -15.19 -5.61 -9.77
C TRP A 230 -14.02 -5.29 -10.73
N CYS A 231 -13.09 -6.22 -10.95
CA CYS A 231 -11.98 -6.00 -11.88
C CYS A 231 -12.38 -5.88 -13.36
N LYS A 232 -13.63 -6.23 -13.70
CA LYS A 232 -14.18 -6.03 -15.06
C LYS A 232 -14.80 -4.64 -15.24
N ASP A 233 -15.26 -4.02 -14.15
CA ASP A 233 -16.01 -2.77 -14.17
C ASP A 233 -15.86 -2.04 -12.82
N ASN A 234 -14.96 -1.06 -12.78
CA ASN A 234 -14.76 -0.16 -11.65
C ASN A 234 -14.25 1.22 -12.11
N ASP A 235 -14.50 2.27 -11.32
CA ASP A 235 -14.12 3.66 -11.63
C ASP A 235 -12.60 3.91 -11.61
N PHE A 236 -11.80 2.92 -11.20
CA PHE A 236 -10.35 3.05 -10.99
C PHE A 236 -9.52 2.44 -12.11
N GLU A 237 -10.16 1.81 -13.11
CA GLU A 237 -9.52 1.00 -14.15
C GLU A 237 -8.57 -0.06 -13.58
N GLU A 238 -8.83 -0.52 -12.35
CA GLU A 238 -7.99 -1.48 -11.66
C GLU A 238 -8.34 -2.90 -12.13
N ASP A 239 -7.43 -3.54 -12.85
CA ASP A 239 -7.64 -4.88 -13.43
C ASP A 239 -6.55 -5.90 -13.04
N HIS A 240 -5.56 -5.50 -12.23
CA HIS A 240 -4.47 -6.37 -11.79
C HIS A 240 -3.84 -5.94 -10.47
N ALA A 241 -3.20 -6.91 -9.81
CA ALA A 241 -2.39 -6.65 -8.64
C ALA A 241 -1.11 -5.87 -8.97
N HIS A 242 -0.86 -4.81 -8.20
CA HIS A 242 0.38 -4.06 -8.21
C HIS A 242 1.53 -4.81 -7.54
N GLY A 243 2.75 -4.48 -7.94
CA GLY A 243 3.96 -4.93 -7.27
C GLY A 243 4.10 -4.28 -5.90
N ILE A 244 4.96 -4.84 -5.05
CA ILE A 244 5.10 -4.39 -3.67
C ILE A 244 6.50 -3.83 -3.39
N ARG A 245 6.60 -2.93 -2.41
CA ARG A 245 7.89 -2.54 -1.81
C ARG A 245 8.31 -3.55 -0.74
N LYS A 246 9.61 -3.84 -0.66
CA LYS A 246 10.14 -4.66 0.44
C LYS A 246 9.88 -3.99 1.80
N LEU A 247 9.43 -4.77 2.78
CA LEU A 247 9.16 -4.32 4.14
C LEU A 247 10.27 -3.43 4.70
N VAL A 248 9.89 -2.25 5.21
CA VAL A 248 10.78 -1.33 5.88
C VAL A 248 11.01 -1.82 7.31
N THR A 249 12.26 -2.14 7.64
CA THR A 249 12.65 -2.68 8.96
C THR A 249 13.55 -1.75 9.76
N ASP A 250 14.09 -0.70 9.14
CA ASP A 250 14.95 0.27 9.83
C ASP A 250 14.07 1.22 10.68
N PRO A 251 14.21 1.23 12.01
CA PRO A 251 13.45 2.13 12.87
C PRO A 251 13.64 3.62 12.54
N GLN A 252 14.77 4.04 11.97
CA GLN A 252 14.97 5.44 11.54
C GLN A 252 14.04 5.85 10.40
N LEU A 253 13.53 4.88 9.65
CA LEU A 253 12.56 5.08 8.56
C LEU A 253 11.11 4.82 9.01
N LEU A 254 10.85 4.48 10.27
CA LEU A 254 9.51 4.18 10.77
C LEU A 254 9.06 5.24 11.76
N SER A 255 7.78 5.61 11.70
CA SER A 255 7.13 6.41 12.74
C SER A 255 6.86 5.55 13.99
N PRO A 256 6.87 6.12 15.20
CA PRO A 256 6.35 5.42 16.36
C PRO A 256 4.82 5.24 16.23
N ILE A 257 4.32 4.05 16.51
CA ILE A 257 2.87 3.78 16.62
C ILE A 257 2.42 4.17 18.03
N LYS A 258 1.33 4.92 18.13
CA LYS A 258 0.74 5.33 19.40
C LYS A 258 -0.52 4.51 19.66
N HIS A 259 -0.74 4.15 20.93
CA HIS A 259 -1.99 3.61 21.45
C HIS A 259 -2.79 4.71 22.14
#